data_AF-A0A2G9YH14-F1
#
_entry.id   AF-A0A2G9YH14-F1
#
_cell.length_a   1.000
_cell.length_b   1.000
_cell.length_c   1.000
_cell.angle_alpha   90.00
_cell.angle_beta   90.00
_cell.angle_gamma   90.00
#
_symmetry.space_group_name_H-M   'P 1'
#
loop_
_entity.id
_entity.type
_entity.pdbx_description
1 polymer ?
#
loop_
_entity_poly.entity_id
_entity_poly.type
_entity_poly.pdbx_seq_one_letter_code
_entity_poly.pdbx_strand_id
1 'polypeptide(L)'
;MNEKNLIKKIQTLKQIEPDKDWVALTRRQIIGFEDIQIRPSFADRVLEVFQVLPGFSYKLALATLAVIVALGGTIGFSQAALPGDLLYPVRKLVDKTGYLLVSKNNQPKLGLEIANKRLDELTMIAQNNQGRNLAPAINEFRQSMVEAADKLKIVDGSPKIT
;
A
#
# COMPACT_ATOMS: atom_id res chain seq x y z
N MET A 1 7.55 -75.34 -18.39
CA MET A 1 8.11 -74.05 -18.88
C MET A 1 9.44 -73.82 -18.18
N ASN A 2 10.53 -73.56 -18.90
CA ASN A 2 11.90 -73.55 -18.35
C ASN A 2 12.27 -72.15 -17.80
N GLU A 3 12.95 -72.05 -16.65
CA GLU A 3 13.33 -70.79 -15.97
C GLU A 3 14.08 -69.83 -16.90
N LYS A 4 14.96 -70.39 -17.75
CA LYS A 4 15.70 -69.61 -18.76
C LYS A 4 14.78 -68.89 -19.75
N ASN A 5 13.63 -69.49 -20.09
CA ASN A 5 12.62 -68.85 -20.95
C ASN A 5 11.85 -67.75 -20.22
N LEU A 6 11.70 -67.85 -18.90
CA LEU A 6 11.00 -66.89 -18.06
C LEU A 6 11.84 -65.62 -17.88
N ILE A 7 13.13 -65.78 -17.60
CA ILE A 7 14.11 -64.69 -17.52
C ILE A 7 14.18 -63.94 -18.86
N LYS A 8 14.22 -64.67 -19.98
CA LYS A 8 14.26 -64.06 -21.31
C LYS A 8 13.00 -63.22 -21.61
N LYS A 9 11.82 -63.69 -21.21
CA LYS A 9 10.55 -62.94 -21.34
C LYS A 9 10.53 -61.68 -20.48
N ILE A 10 11.01 -61.75 -19.24
CA ILE A 10 11.10 -60.57 -18.34
C ILE A 10 12.11 -59.54 -18.88
N GLN A 11 13.23 -60.00 -19.46
CA GLN A 11 14.20 -59.10 -20.07
C GLN A 11 13.62 -58.33 -21.27
N THR A 12 12.69 -58.92 -22.03
CA THR A 12 11.97 -58.22 -23.09
C THR A 12 11.13 -57.06 -22.55
N LEU A 13 10.54 -57.21 -21.36
CA LEU A 13 9.71 -56.17 -20.73
C LEU A 13 10.53 -54.95 -20.26
N LYS A 14 11.85 -55.12 -20.01
CA LYS A 14 12.74 -54.00 -19.67
C LYS A 14 12.96 -53.02 -20.83
N GLN A 15 12.66 -53.42 -22.07
CA GLN A 15 12.80 -52.54 -23.24
C GLN A 15 11.61 -51.60 -23.42
N ILE A 16 10.52 -51.81 -22.67
CA ILE A 16 9.35 -50.95 -22.70
C ILE A 16 9.64 -49.77 -21.78
N GLU A 17 9.75 -48.57 -22.35
CA GLU A 17 9.91 -47.34 -21.58
C GLU A 17 8.63 -47.13 -20.74
N PRO A 18 8.75 -46.91 -19.41
CA PRO A 18 7.58 -46.65 -18.60
C PRO A 18 6.92 -45.35 -19.03
N ASP A 19 5.59 -45.32 -18.95
CA ASP A 19 4.81 -44.13 -19.26
C ASP A 19 5.30 -42.94 -18.42
N LYS A 20 5.52 -41.80 -19.08
CA LYS A 20 6.12 -40.61 -18.45
C LYS A 20 5.24 -40.05 -17.33
N ASP A 21 3.92 -40.15 -17.47
CA ASP A 21 2.97 -39.70 -16.46
C ASP A 21 3.01 -40.65 -15.26
N TRP A 22 3.12 -41.96 -15.50
CA TRP A 22 3.30 -42.93 -14.41
C TRP A 22 4.60 -42.71 -13.63
N VAL A 23 5.71 -42.41 -14.31
CA VAL A 23 6.99 -42.08 -13.67
C VAL A 23 6.87 -40.80 -12.84
N ALA A 24 6.19 -39.78 -13.36
CA ALA A 24 5.98 -38.52 -12.64
C ALA A 24 5.12 -38.71 -11.38
N LEU A 25 4.03 -39.48 -11.46
CA LEU A 25 3.15 -39.80 -10.33
C LEU A 25 3.90 -40.61 -9.27
N THR A 26 4.63 -41.64 -9.69
CA THR A 26 5.42 -42.49 -8.80
C THR A 26 6.54 -41.70 -8.14
N ARG A 27 7.20 -40.79 -8.88
CA ARG A 27 8.20 -39.88 -8.31
C ARG A 27 7.62 -38.97 -7.24
N ARG A 28 6.41 -38.41 -7.45
CA ARG A 28 5.72 -37.59 -6.44
C ARG A 28 5.37 -38.40 -5.19
N GLN A 29 4.92 -39.65 -5.38
CA GLN A 29 4.50 -40.54 -4.29
C GLN A 29 5.68 -41.12 -3.49
N ILE A 30 6.79 -41.47 -4.16
CA ILE A 30 7.99 -42.02 -3.50
C ILE A 30 8.77 -40.92 -2.78
N ILE A 31 8.93 -39.74 -3.40
CA ILE A 31 9.70 -38.65 -2.81
C ILE A 31 8.91 -37.97 -1.67
N GLY A 32 7.61 -38.25 -1.54
CA GLY A 32 6.79 -37.67 -0.48
C GLY A 32 6.84 -36.15 -0.55
N PHE A 33 6.66 -35.57 -1.74
CA PHE A 33 6.45 -34.12 -1.87
C PHE A 33 5.06 -33.76 -1.34
N GLU A 34 4.89 -33.93 -0.04
CA GLU A 34 3.84 -33.34 0.78
C GLU A 34 4.30 -31.98 1.30
N ASP A 35 5.04 -31.24 0.46
CA ASP A 35 5.60 -29.95 0.83
C ASP A 35 5.49 -29.00 -0.36
N ILE A 36 4.25 -28.73 -0.77
CA ILE A 36 3.95 -27.39 -1.24
C ILE A 36 3.71 -26.60 0.04
N GLN A 37 4.79 -26.01 0.59
CA GLN A 37 4.67 -24.85 1.47
C GLN A 37 4.00 -23.73 0.66
N ILE A 38 2.68 -23.80 0.55
CA ILE A 38 1.87 -22.64 0.19
C ILE A 38 2.04 -21.72 1.38
N ARG A 39 3.03 -20.82 1.31
CA ARG A 39 3.13 -19.73 2.25
C ARG A 39 1.76 -19.04 2.21
N PRO A 40 1.00 -19.04 3.31
CA PRO A 40 -0.33 -18.47 3.28
C PRO A 40 -0.21 -17.02 2.81
N SER A 41 -0.99 -16.69 1.79
CA SER A 41 -1.04 -15.33 1.28
C SER A 41 -1.53 -14.42 2.41
N PHE A 42 -1.25 -13.13 2.32
CA PHE A 42 -1.78 -12.15 3.26
C PHE A 42 -3.30 -12.28 3.40
N ALA A 43 -4.00 -12.55 2.29
CA ALA A 43 -5.44 -12.78 2.26
C ALA A 43 -5.86 -13.99 3.12
N ASP A 44 -5.11 -15.10 3.06
CA ASP A 44 -5.42 -16.33 3.80
C ASP A 44 -5.26 -16.10 5.31
N ARG A 45 -4.21 -15.38 5.72
CA ARG A 45 -3.99 -15.00 7.12
C ARG A 45 -5.09 -14.09 7.66
N VAL A 46 -5.57 -13.16 6.84
CA VAL A 46 -6.68 -12.30 7.21
C VAL A 46 -7.92 -13.16 7.40
N LEU A 47 -8.26 -14.02 6.44
CA LEU A 47 -9.46 -14.85 6.45
C LEU A 47 -9.48 -15.86 7.60
N GLU A 48 -8.32 -16.40 7.98
CA GLU A 48 -8.15 -17.28 9.13
C GLU A 48 -8.48 -16.56 10.46
N VAL A 49 -8.06 -15.30 10.63
CA VAL A 49 -8.45 -14.48 11.79
C VAL A 49 -9.97 -14.26 11.85
N PHE A 50 -10.64 -14.15 10.70
CA PHE A 50 -12.10 -14.02 10.64
C PHE A 50 -12.82 -15.33 10.95
N GLN A 51 -12.23 -16.49 10.67
CA GLN A 51 -12.85 -17.81 10.86
C GLN A 51 -12.63 -18.39 12.27
N VAL A 52 -11.51 -18.08 12.94
CA VAL A 52 -11.11 -18.72 14.21
C VAL A 52 -11.76 -18.10 15.46
N LEU A 53 -12.48 -16.98 15.33
CA LEU A 53 -13.18 -16.35 16.45
C LEU A 53 -14.69 -16.67 16.48
N PRO A 54 -15.15 -17.70 17.23
CA PRO A 54 -16.57 -17.96 17.43
C PRO A 54 -17.17 -16.86 18.33
N GLY A 55 -17.93 -15.93 17.73
CA GLY A 55 -18.57 -14.79 18.42
C GLY A 55 -18.47 -13.43 17.71
N PHE A 56 -18.16 -13.43 16.42
CA PHE A 56 -17.56 -12.31 15.69
C PHE A 56 -18.50 -11.25 15.10
N SER A 57 -19.79 -11.24 15.41
CA SER A 57 -20.73 -10.42 14.61
C SER A 57 -20.75 -8.94 15.01
N TYR A 58 -20.77 -8.61 16.31
CA TYR A 58 -20.93 -7.22 16.77
C TYR A 58 -19.68 -6.63 17.42
N LYS A 59 -18.83 -7.45 18.09
CA LYS A 59 -17.60 -6.98 18.74
C LYS A 59 -16.56 -6.52 17.72
N LEU A 60 -16.43 -7.24 16.60
CA LEU A 60 -15.58 -6.80 15.49
C LEU A 60 -16.16 -5.55 14.84
N ALA A 61 -17.46 -5.51 14.56
CA ALA A 61 -18.10 -4.34 13.98
C ALA A 61 -17.95 -3.08 14.85
N LEU A 62 -18.03 -3.23 16.18
CA LEU A 62 -17.75 -2.15 17.13
C LEU A 62 -16.27 -1.78 17.16
N ALA A 63 -15.36 -2.76 17.11
CA ALA A 63 -13.93 -2.50 17.08
C ALA A 63 -13.51 -1.78 15.79
N THR A 64 -14.03 -2.20 14.63
CA THR A 64 -13.78 -1.52 13.35
C THR A 64 -14.40 -0.15 13.33
N LEU A 65 -15.62 0.02 13.85
CA LEU A 65 -16.26 1.33 14.00
C LEU A 65 -15.44 2.24 14.92
N ALA A 66 -14.97 1.73 16.06
CA ALA A 66 -14.13 2.49 16.99
C ALA A 66 -12.81 2.91 16.34
N VAL A 67 -12.18 2.03 15.54
CA VAL A 67 -10.99 2.37 14.76
C VAL A 67 -11.31 3.43 13.71
N ILE A 68 -12.43 3.32 12.99
CA ILE A 68 -12.85 4.31 12.00
C ILE A 68 -13.12 5.67 12.68
N VAL A 69 -13.80 5.69 13.82
CA VAL A 69 -14.06 6.91 14.59
C VAL A 69 -12.76 7.49 15.14
N ALA A 70 -11.82 6.66 15.62
CA ALA A 70 -10.52 7.12 16.07
C ALA A 70 -9.73 7.75 14.91
N LEU A 71 -9.62 7.07 13.77
CA LEU A 71 -8.93 7.57 12.58
C LEU A 71 -9.61 8.83 12.02
N GLY A 72 -10.94 8.82 11.86
CA GLY A 72 -11.71 9.98 11.43
C GLY A 72 -11.57 11.16 12.39
N GLY A 73 -11.56 10.90 13.70
CA GLY A 73 -11.26 11.87 14.74
C GLY A 73 -9.87 12.49 14.54
N THR A 74 -8.82 11.67 14.38
CA THR A 74 -7.46 12.19 14.16
C THR A 74 -7.34 13.04 12.90
N ILE A 75 -8.05 12.69 11.83
CA ILE A 75 -8.12 13.49 10.60
C ILE A 75 -8.83 14.82 10.88
N GLY A 76 -9.98 14.79 11.56
CA GLY A 76 -10.72 15.98 11.96
C GLY A 76 -9.88 16.94 12.81
N PHE A 77 -9.24 16.44 13.87
CA PHE A 77 -8.35 17.23 14.72
C PHE A 77 -7.11 17.74 13.97
N SER A 78 -6.60 16.98 12.99
CA SER A 78 -5.46 17.43 12.18
C SER A 78 -5.76 18.65 11.32
N GLN A 79 -7.03 18.96 11.02
CA GLN A 79 -7.37 20.13 10.19
C GLN A 79 -6.95 21.46 10.83
N ALA A 80 -6.90 21.52 12.16
CA ALA A 80 -6.45 22.70 12.90
C ALA A 80 -4.93 22.72 13.14
N ALA A 81 -4.19 21.66 12.78
CA ALA A 81 -2.77 21.56 13.03
C ALA A 81 -1.97 22.53 12.15
N LEU A 82 -1.05 23.26 12.76
CA LEU A 82 -0.15 24.21 12.10
C LEU A 82 1.19 23.56 11.77
N PRO A 83 1.95 24.11 10.81
CA PRO A 83 3.33 23.68 10.55
C PRO A 83 4.17 23.65 11.84
N GLY A 84 4.71 22.46 12.17
CA GLY A 84 5.45 22.23 13.42
C GLY A 84 4.68 21.47 14.50
N ASP A 85 3.37 21.29 14.34
CA ASP A 85 2.54 20.51 15.25
C ASP A 85 2.60 19.00 14.95
N LEU A 86 2.34 18.17 15.96
CA LEU A 86 2.43 16.71 15.86
C LEU A 86 1.50 16.09 14.79
N LEU A 87 0.31 16.66 14.60
CA LEU A 87 -0.68 16.16 13.64
C LEU A 87 -0.56 16.79 12.25
N TYR A 88 0.38 17.71 12.04
CA TYR A 88 0.60 18.36 10.74
C TYR A 88 0.93 17.37 9.61
N PRO A 89 1.74 16.31 9.82
CA PRO A 89 1.98 15.30 8.78
C PRO A 89 0.70 14.62 8.28
N VAL A 90 -0.28 14.40 9.17
CA VAL A 90 -1.58 13.82 8.81
C VAL A 90 -2.34 14.78 7.90
N ARG A 91 -2.41 16.06 8.26
CA ARG A 91 -3.03 17.11 7.43
C ARG A 91 -2.40 17.19 6.03
N LYS A 92 -1.06 17.18 5.96
CA LYS A 92 -0.31 17.22 4.69
C LYS A 92 -0.63 16.01 3.80
N LEU A 93 -0.81 14.83 4.38
CA LEU A 93 -1.22 13.63 3.65
C LEU A 93 -2.62 13.80 3.06
N VAL A 94 -3.57 14.29 3.85
CA VAL A 94 -4.95 14.55 3.39
C VAL A 94 -4.96 15.55 2.23
N ASP A 95 -4.24 16.68 2.35
CA ASP A 95 -4.13 17.67 1.28
C ASP A 95 -3.57 17.07 -0.02
N LYS A 96 -2.55 16.20 0.09
CA LYS A 96 -1.94 15.51 -1.06
C LYS A 96 -2.87 14.48 -1.69
N THR A 97 -3.72 13.80 -0.92
CA THR A 97 -4.72 12.88 -1.49
C THR A 97 -5.77 13.62 -2.32
N GLY A 98 -6.16 14.83 -1.90
CA GLY A 98 -7.00 15.72 -2.71
C GLY A 98 -6.39 16.01 -4.09
N TYR A 99 -5.07 16.20 -4.16
CA TYR A 99 -4.36 16.41 -5.42
C TYR A 99 -4.48 15.24 -6.41
N LEU A 100 -4.54 14.00 -5.91
CA LEU A 100 -4.69 12.80 -6.73
C LEU A 100 -6.11 12.62 -7.28
N LEU A 101 -7.11 13.16 -6.57
CA LEU A 101 -8.52 13.06 -6.94
C LEU A 101 -8.96 14.15 -7.94
N VAL A 102 -8.17 15.22 -8.09
CA VAL A 102 -8.46 16.35 -8.98
C VAL A 102 -7.89 16.11 -10.38
N SER A 103 -8.70 16.40 -11.41
CA SER A 103 -8.29 16.30 -12.82
C SER A 103 -7.05 17.14 -13.12
N LYS A 104 -6.17 16.66 -14.02
CA LYS A 104 -4.88 17.28 -14.37
C LYS A 104 -4.97 18.78 -14.69
N ASN A 105 -6.05 19.23 -15.31
CA ASN A 105 -6.24 20.65 -15.66
C ASN A 105 -6.48 21.56 -14.44
N ASN A 106 -6.98 21.02 -13.33
CA ASN A 106 -7.26 21.76 -12.10
C ASN A 106 -6.14 21.64 -11.05
N GLN A 107 -5.12 20.82 -11.32
CA GLN A 107 -3.97 20.64 -10.43
C GLN A 107 -3.15 21.91 -10.16
N PRO A 108 -2.90 22.80 -11.16
CA PRO A 108 -2.20 24.05 -10.90
C PRO A 108 -2.99 24.99 -9.99
N LYS A 109 -4.33 25.06 -10.18
CA LYS A 109 -5.23 25.84 -9.33
C LYS A 109 -5.19 25.35 -7.88
N LEU A 110 -5.20 24.03 -7.69
CA LEU A 110 -5.07 23.43 -6.36
C LEU A 110 -3.69 23.71 -5.72
N GLY A 111 -2.61 23.72 -6.52
CA GLY A 111 -1.28 24.10 -6.05
C GLY A 111 -1.22 25.53 -5.50
N LEU A 112 -1.83 26.48 -6.21
CA LEU A 112 -1.98 27.86 -5.74
C LEU A 112 -2.87 27.97 -4.49
N GLU A 113 -3.95 27.19 -4.43
CA GLU A 113 -4.82 27.16 -3.25
C GLU A 113 -4.07 26.65 -2.00
N ILE A 114 -3.24 25.61 -2.16
CA ILE A 114 -2.39 25.11 -1.07
C ILE A 114 -1.39 26.18 -0.64
N ALA A 115 -0.75 26.89 -1.57
CA ALA A 115 0.20 27.95 -1.26
C ALA A 115 -0.46 29.12 -0.49
N ASN A 116 -1.67 29.53 -0.89
CA ASN A 116 -2.46 30.51 -0.16
C ASN A 116 -2.79 30.03 1.26
N LYS A 117 -3.20 28.77 1.44
CA LYS A 117 -3.43 28.19 2.78
C LYS A 117 -2.18 28.23 3.66
N ARG A 118 -0.99 27.96 3.10
CA ARG A 118 0.27 28.06 3.85
C ARG A 118 0.62 29.50 4.24
N LEU A 119 0.24 30.48 3.43
CA LEU A 119 0.38 31.89 3.77
C LEU A 119 -0.55 32.30 4.93
N ASP A 120 -1.80 31.82 4.91
CA ASP A 120 -2.75 32.04 5.99
C ASP A 120 -2.27 31.41 7.31
N GLU A 121 -1.74 30.19 7.24
CA GLU A 121 -1.12 29.51 8.39
C GLU A 121 0.07 30.30 8.95
N LEU A 122 0.95 30.80 8.08
CA LEU A 122 2.08 31.63 8.49
C LEU A 122 1.61 32.93 9.18
N THR A 123 0.56 33.56 8.63
CA THR A 123 -0.04 34.77 9.20
C THR A 123 -0.64 34.50 10.58
N MET A 124 -1.35 33.39 10.74
CA MET A 124 -1.95 32.97 12.01
C MET A 124 -0.87 32.68 13.06
N ILE A 125 0.23 32.00 12.68
CA ILE A 125 1.37 31.74 13.57
C ILE A 125 2.04 33.05 14.02
N ALA A 126 2.21 33.99 13.10
CA ALA A 126 2.79 35.30 13.40
C ALA A 126 1.91 36.11 14.36
N GLN A 127 0.58 36.12 14.13
CA GLN A 127 -0.38 36.79 15.00
C GLN A 127 -0.46 36.17 16.40
N ASN A 128 -0.38 34.83 16.48
CA ASN A 128 -0.46 34.09 17.75
C ASN A 128 0.88 34.00 18.49
N ASN A 129 1.93 34.71 18.04
CA ASN A 129 3.29 34.67 18.63
C ASN A 129 3.87 33.25 18.77
N GLN A 130 3.53 32.34 17.86
CA GLN A 130 3.99 30.95 17.89
C GLN A 130 5.38 30.83 17.26
N GLY A 131 6.38 31.45 17.91
CA GLY A 131 7.75 31.56 17.40
C GLY A 131 8.40 30.23 17.00
N ARG A 132 8.09 29.15 17.73
CA ARG A 132 8.54 27.79 17.43
C ARG A 132 8.08 27.29 16.05
N ASN A 133 6.90 27.73 15.60
CA ASN A 133 6.25 27.26 14.38
C ASN A 133 6.51 28.19 13.18
N LEU A 134 7.10 29.38 13.39
CA LEU A 134 7.42 30.34 12.32
C LEU A 134 8.41 29.76 11.30
N ALA A 135 9.55 29.24 11.76
CA ALA A 135 10.56 28.67 10.87
C ALA A 135 10.02 27.52 10.00
N PRO A 136 9.32 26.50 10.55
CA PRO A 136 8.73 25.46 9.72
C PRO A 136 7.64 25.99 8.79
N ALA A 137 6.81 26.95 9.20
CA ALA A 137 5.77 27.54 8.35
C ALA A 137 6.35 28.31 7.15
N ILE A 138 7.42 29.08 7.34
CA ILE A 138 8.13 29.77 6.25
C ILE A 138 8.67 28.75 5.24
N ASN A 139 9.23 27.64 5.72
CA ASN A 139 9.76 26.60 4.86
C ASN A 139 8.67 25.90 4.05
N GLU A 140 7.54 25.56 4.68
CA GLU A 140 6.39 24.94 4.00
C GLU A 140 5.76 25.88 2.96
N PHE A 141 5.65 27.18 3.26
CA PHE A 141 5.19 28.16 2.28
C PHE A 141 6.12 28.23 1.07
N ARG A 142 7.44 28.34 1.29
CA ARG A 142 8.44 28.33 0.20
C ARG A 142 8.35 27.07 -0.66
N GLN A 143 8.21 25.90 -0.03
CA GLN A 143 8.04 24.63 -0.74
C GLN A 143 6.77 24.64 -1.61
N SER A 144 5.64 25.08 -1.05
CA SER A 144 4.37 25.11 -1.78
C SER A 144 4.40 26.05 -3.00
N MET A 145 5.10 27.18 -2.88
CA MET A 145 5.29 28.11 -4.00
C MET A 145 6.16 27.53 -5.12
N VAL A 146 7.25 26.83 -4.77
CA VAL A 146 8.10 26.15 -5.75
C VAL A 146 7.31 25.04 -6.46
N GLU A 147 6.55 24.23 -5.73
CA GLU A 147 5.71 23.19 -6.32
C GLU A 147 4.60 23.75 -7.21
N ALA A 148 3.96 24.86 -6.83
CA ALA A 148 2.94 25.52 -7.64
C ALA A 148 3.56 26.08 -8.93
N ALA A 149 4.72 26.72 -8.84
CA ALA A 149 5.44 27.25 -10.00
C ALA A 149 5.87 26.14 -10.98
N ASP A 150 6.36 25.00 -10.49
CA ASP A 150 6.74 23.85 -11.33
C ASP A 150 5.51 23.28 -12.07
N LYS A 151 4.38 23.13 -11.37
CA LYS A 151 3.12 22.63 -11.95
C LYS A 151 2.53 23.57 -13.00
N LEU A 152 2.70 24.89 -12.83
CA LEU A 152 2.29 25.88 -13.83
C LEU A 152 3.15 25.78 -15.11
N LYS A 153 4.47 25.64 -14.98
CA LYS A 153 5.38 25.47 -16.13
C LYS A 153 5.05 24.23 -16.98
N ILE A 154 4.65 23.13 -16.32
CA ILE A 154 4.25 21.89 -17.00
C ILE A 154 2.98 22.07 -17.84
N VAL A 155 2.05 22.93 -17.40
CA VAL A 155 0.81 23.21 -18.16
C VAL A 155 1.03 24.19 -19.31
N ASP A 156 2.02 25.08 -19.19
CA ASP A 156 2.35 26.09 -20.21
C ASP A 156 3.33 25.59 -21.29
N GLY A 157 3.66 24.28 -21.31
CA GLY A 157 4.47 23.66 -22.36
C GLY A 157 5.93 24.13 -22.44
N SER A 158 6.43 24.88 -21.46
CA SER A 158 7.81 25.38 -21.47
C SER A 158 8.78 24.34 -20.90
N PRO A 159 9.81 23.91 -21.66
CA PRO A 159 10.75 22.89 -21.20
C PRO A 159 11.58 23.40 -20.01
N LYS A 160 11.92 22.47 -19.10
CA LYS A 160 12.82 22.71 -17.96
C LYS A 160 14.09 23.39 -18.44
N ILE A 161 14.32 24.64 -18.00
CA ILE A 161 15.62 25.28 -18.12
C ILE A 161 16.43 24.78 -16.92
N THR A 162 17.38 23.91 -17.23
CA THR A 162 18.43 23.39 -16.36
C THR A 162 19.23 24.51 -15.71
#